data_AF-A0A161QG32-F1
#
_entry.id   AF-A0A161QG32-F1
#
_cell.length_a   1.000
_cell.length_b   1.000
_cell.length_c   1.000
_cell.angle_alpha   90.00
_cell.angle_beta   90.00
_cell.angle_gamma   90.00
#
_symmetry.space_group_name_H-M   'P 1'
#
loop_
_entity.id
_entity.type
_entity.pdbx_description
1 polymer ?
#
loop_
_entity_poly.entity_id
_entity_poly.type
_entity_poly.pdbx_seq_one_letter_code
_entity_poly.pdbx_strand_id
1 'polypeptide(L)'
;MKTSLFVVVLLLQLFSFTAEATRRITVTGRGTENSYCNANSGSFCLSNAKNRAEQDAERDARWTCEMSHRGRALSYTAFCSTYCNPNYLPPRHDGTWVNCRSECRMDCEVQ
;
A
#
# COMPACT_ATOMS: atom_id res chain seq x y z
N MET A 1 4.09 46.66 34.74
CA MET A 1 4.64 45.31 34.41
C MET A 1 3.55 44.22 34.36
N LYS A 2 2.33 44.49 33.87
CA LYS A 2 1.24 43.49 33.78
C LYS A 2 0.98 42.97 32.35
N THR A 3 1.37 43.74 31.34
CA THR A 3 1.21 43.42 29.91
C THR A 3 2.12 42.28 29.44
N SER A 4 3.33 42.16 30.02
CA SER A 4 4.31 41.16 29.59
C SER A 4 3.90 39.72 29.95
N LEU A 5 3.21 39.54 31.08
CA LEU A 5 2.74 38.22 31.54
C LEU A 5 1.56 37.70 30.69
N PHE A 6 0.67 38.60 30.24
CA PHE A 6 -0.46 38.23 29.39
C PHE A 6 -0.01 37.76 28.00
N VAL A 7 1.01 38.39 27.42
CA VAL A 7 1.56 38.00 26.11
C VAL A 7 2.22 36.62 26.17
N VAL A 8 2.95 36.33 27.25
CA VAL A 8 3.60 35.02 27.45
C VAL A 8 2.56 33.90 27.62
N VAL A 9 1.50 34.14 28.39
CA VAL A 9 0.40 33.17 28.57
C VAL A 9 -0.37 32.93 27.26
N LEU A 10 -0.63 33.99 26.49
CA LEU A 10 -1.31 33.88 25.19
C LEU A 10 -0.47 33.08 24.17
N LEU A 11 0.85 33.28 24.15
CA LEU A 11 1.78 32.52 23.31
C LEU A 11 1.83 31.04 23.72
N LEU A 12 1.89 30.74 25.01
CA LEU A 12 1.87 29.36 25.54
C LEU A 12 0.57 28.61 25.21
N GLN A 13 -0.56 29.30 25.18
CA GLN A 13 -1.84 28.71 24.78
C GLN A 13 -1.86 28.37 23.28
N LEU A 14 -1.30 29.23 22.43
CA LEU A 14 -1.19 28.98 20.98
C LEU A 14 -0.27 27.77 20.64
N PHE A 15 0.79 27.54 21.42
CA PHE A 15 1.67 26.38 21.23
C PHE A 15 1.04 25.04 21.63
N SER A 16 -0.03 25.05 22.43
CA SER A 16 -0.68 23.82 22.89
C SER A 16 -1.64 23.21 21.87
N PHE A 17 -1.97 23.92 20.77
CA PHE A 17 -2.96 23.48 19.78
C PHE A 17 -2.39 22.71 18.58
N THR A 18 -1.08 22.44 18.52
CA THR A 18 -0.46 21.81 17.32
C THR A 18 0.10 20.42 17.57
N ALA A 19 -0.18 19.79 18.72
CA ALA A 19 0.19 18.40 18.96
C ALA A 19 -0.86 17.45 18.35
N GLU A 20 -0.97 17.43 17.02
CA GLU A 20 -1.64 16.34 16.30
C GLU A 20 -0.81 15.08 16.52
N ALA A 21 -1.30 14.19 17.40
CA ALA A 21 -0.63 12.97 17.76
C ALA A 21 -0.62 12.02 16.57
N THR A 22 0.50 12.00 15.87
CA THR A 22 0.73 11.13 14.73
C THR A 22 0.49 9.66 15.09
N ARG A 23 -0.55 9.05 14.52
CA ARG A 23 -0.94 7.65 14.75
C ARG A 23 -0.49 6.78 13.58
N ARG A 24 0.07 5.61 13.88
CA ARG A 24 0.29 4.56 12.86
C ARG A 24 -0.90 3.62 12.78
N ILE A 25 -1.36 3.35 11.56
CA ILE A 25 -2.37 2.34 11.24
C ILE A 25 -1.84 1.44 10.13
N THR A 26 -2.37 0.22 10.03
CA THR A 26 -2.07 -0.67 8.91
C THR A 26 -3.32 -0.79 8.04
N VAL A 27 -3.18 -0.55 6.74
CA VAL A 27 -4.23 -0.75 5.74
C VAL A 27 -3.91 -1.95 4.86
N THR A 28 -4.91 -2.51 4.21
CA THR A 28 -4.76 -3.61 3.26
C THR A 28 -5.34 -3.18 1.92
N GLY A 29 -4.52 -3.21 0.87
CA GLY A 29 -4.95 -3.03 -0.50
C GLY A 29 -5.05 -4.37 -1.23
N ARG A 30 -5.83 -4.40 -2.31
CA ARG A 30 -6.07 -5.60 -3.10
C ARG A 30 -5.79 -5.36 -4.58
N GLY A 31 -5.26 -6.39 -5.23
CA GLY A 31 -4.91 -6.35 -6.65
C GLY A 31 -5.21 -7.68 -7.30
N THR A 32 -5.68 -7.65 -8.54
CA THR A 32 -6.00 -8.85 -9.31
C THR A 32 -5.54 -8.68 -10.74
N GLU A 33 -4.86 -9.69 -11.26
CA GLU A 33 -4.37 -9.69 -12.64
C GLU A 33 -4.79 -10.98 -13.35
N ASN A 34 -5.22 -10.82 -14.60
CA ASN A 34 -5.54 -11.93 -15.50
C ASN A 34 -4.67 -11.82 -16.75
N SER A 35 -3.89 -12.85 -17.02
CA SER A 35 -3.00 -12.87 -18.18
C SER A 35 -3.06 -14.21 -18.88
N TYR A 36 -3.13 -14.17 -20.22
CA TYR A 36 -2.92 -15.37 -21.02
C TYR A 36 -1.43 -15.58 -21.22
N CYS A 37 -0.92 -16.68 -20.66
CA CYS A 37 0.46 -17.11 -20.83
C CYS A 37 0.50 -18.09 -21.99
N ASN A 38 1.18 -17.73 -23.08
CA ASN A 38 1.38 -18.62 -24.22
C ASN A 38 2.50 -19.64 -23.95
N ALA A 39 2.60 -20.65 -24.82
CA ALA A 39 3.57 -21.74 -24.74
C ALA A 39 5.04 -21.34 -24.55
N ASN A 40 5.40 -20.17 -25.07
CA ASN A 40 6.77 -19.65 -25.09
C ASN A 40 7.08 -18.72 -23.91
N SER A 41 6.06 -18.32 -23.15
CA SER A 41 6.19 -17.30 -22.10
C SER A 41 6.49 -17.88 -20.72
N GLY A 42 6.21 -19.17 -20.51
CA GLY A 42 6.63 -19.95 -19.34
C GLY A 42 6.44 -19.24 -17.99
N SER A 43 7.43 -19.35 -17.11
CA SER A 43 7.44 -18.73 -15.78
C SER A 43 7.53 -17.20 -15.80
N PHE A 44 8.03 -16.61 -16.89
CA PHE A 44 8.10 -15.14 -17.03
C PHE A 44 6.70 -14.52 -17.04
N CYS A 45 5.75 -15.13 -17.75
CA CYS A 45 4.38 -14.63 -17.77
C CYS A 45 3.70 -14.72 -16.39
N LEU A 46 3.83 -15.86 -15.70
CA LEU A 46 3.32 -16.03 -14.34
C LEU A 46 3.91 -15.00 -13.38
N SER A 47 5.22 -14.78 -13.45
CA SER A 47 5.92 -13.79 -12.61
C SER A 47 5.45 -12.36 -12.92
N ASN A 48 5.25 -12.03 -14.19
CA ASN A 48 4.74 -10.71 -14.59
C ASN A 48 3.30 -10.50 -14.10
N ALA A 49 2.43 -11.50 -14.26
CA ALA A 49 1.06 -11.44 -13.75
C ALA A 49 1.02 -11.26 -12.22
N LYS A 50 1.88 -11.99 -11.51
CA LYS A 50 2.06 -11.85 -10.06
C LYS A 50 2.51 -10.44 -9.69
N ASN A 51 3.57 -9.93 -10.30
CA ASN A 51 4.13 -8.61 -10.01
C ASN A 51 3.11 -7.50 -10.27
N ARG A 52 2.30 -7.62 -11.34
CA ARG A 52 1.23 -6.64 -11.62
C ARG A 52 0.14 -6.67 -10.55
N ALA A 53 -0.31 -7.86 -10.14
CA ALA A 53 -1.27 -7.97 -9.04
C ALA A 53 -0.73 -7.38 -7.72
N GLU A 54 0.56 -7.58 -7.42
CA GLU A 54 1.23 -6.97 -6.26
C GLU A 54 1.30 -5.44 -6.37
N GLN A 55 1.72 -4.91 -7.52
CA GLN A 55 1.78 -3.45 -7.75
C GLN A 55 0.42 -2.78 -7.64
N ASP A 56 -0.64 -3.43 -8.13
CA ASP A 56 -2.00 -2.92 -8.01
C ASP A 56 -2.47 -2.93 -6.55
N ALA A 57 -2.20 -4.00 -5.80
CA ALA A 57 -2.51 -4.08 -4.38
C ALA A 57 -1.74 -3.05 -3.53
N GLU A 58 -0.46 -2.81 -3.82
CA GLU A 58 0.32 -1.77 -3.16
C GLU A 58 -0.21 -0.37 -3.47
N ARG A 59 -0.59 -0.13 -4.72
CA ARG A 59 -1.18 1.14 -5.15
C ARG A 59 -2.50 1.40 -4.45
N ASP A 60 -3.36 0.38 -4.36
CA ASP A 60 -4.63 0.45 -3.65
C ASP A 60 -4.45 0.71 -2.14
N ALA A 61 -3.47 0.04 -1.51
CA ALA A 61 -3.12 0.27 -0.11
C ALA A 61 -2.63 1.71 0.11
N ARG A 62 -1.72 2.20 -0.75
CA ARG A 62 -1.21 3.57 -0.71
C ARG A 62 -2.33 4.59 -0.88
N TRP A 63 -3.19 4.38 -1.87
CA TRP A 63 -4.35 5.23 -2.12
C TRP A 63 -5.27 5.27 -0.89
N THR A 64 -5.49 4.14 -0.23
CA THR A 64 -6.28 4.07 1.01
C THR A 64 -5.63 4.86 2.15
N CYS A 65 -4.31 4.76 2.34
CA CYS A 65 -3.59 5.61 3.30
C CYS A 65 -3.81 7.11 3.01
N GLU A 66 -3.53 7.52 1.78
CA GLU A 66 -3.45 8.94 1.38
C GLU A 66 -4.84 9.58 1.25
N MET A 67 -5.81 8.85 0.71
CA MET A 67 -7.12 9.40 0.38
C MET A 67 -8.18 9.12 1.45
N SER A 68 -8.24 7.89 1.97
CA SER A 68 -9.26 7.52 2.96
C SER A 68 -8.89 7.98 4.36
N HIS A 69 -7.61 7.83 4.74
CA HIS A 69 -7.13 8.21 6.06
C HIS A 69 -6.42 9.56 6.10
N ARG A 70 -6.23 10.22 4.95
CA ARG A 70 -5.47 11.49 4.84
C ARG A 70 -4.08 11.41 5.48
N GLY A 71 -3.50 10.20 5.51
CA GLY A 71 -2.20 9.92 6.09
C GLY A 71 -1.11 9.83 5.03
N ARG A 72 0.14 9.69 5.49
CA ARG A 72 1.30 9.40 4.65
C ARG A 72 1.56 7.90 4.61
N ALA A 73 1.57 7.32 3.42
CA ALA A 73 2.01 5.94 3.21
C ALA A 73 3.51 5.78 3.54
N LEU A 74 3.86 4.72 4.27
CA LEU A 74 5.26 4.38 4.56
C LEU A 74 5.78 3.38 3.51
N SER A 75 6.65 3.85 2.61
CA SER A 75 7.10 3.08 1.45
C SER A 75 7.93 1.83 1.75
N TYR A 76 8.46 1.67 2.98
CA TYR A 76 9.34 0.56 3.38
C TYR A 76 8.64 -0.56 4.15
N THR A 77 7.34 -0.45 4.43
CA THR A 77 6.60 -1.43 5.26
C THR A 77 5.64 -2.31 4.48
N ALA A 78 5.57 -2.16 3.14
CA ALA A 78 4.64 -2.92 2.32
C ALA A 78 4.96 -4.42 2.36
N PHE A 79 3.96 -5.25 2.68
CA PHE A 79 4.04 -6.70 2.66
C PHE A 79 2.90 -7.30 1.85
N CYS A 80 3.22 -8.07 0.80
CA CYS A 80 2.24 -8.67 -0.10
C CYS A 80 2.12 -10.18 0.09
N SER A 81 0.88 -10.66 0.12
CA SER A 81 0.51 -12.07 0.04
C SER A 81 -0.23 -12.31 -1.27
N THR A 82 0.40 -13.06 -2.18
CA THR A 82 -0.13 -13.27 -3.53
C THR A 82 -0.34 -14.73 -3.84
N TYR A 83 -1.52 -15.02 -4.39
CA TYR A 83 -1.91 -16.33 -4.87
C TYR A 83 -2.13 -16.26 -6.39
N CYS A 84 -1.58 -17.21 -7.12
CA CYS A 84 -1.81 -17.35 -8.57
C CYS A 84 -2.36 -18.74 -8.89
N ASN A 85 -3.28 -18.82 -9.84
CA ASN A 85 -3.80 -20.06 -10.38
C ASN A 85 -3.67 -20.06 -11.92
N PRO A 86 -2.93 -21.01 -12.52
CA PRO A 86 -2.04 -21.97 -11.83
C PRO A 86 -0.87 -21.26 -11.13
N ASN A 87 -0.33 -21.87 -10.07
CA ASN A 87 0.82 -21.36 -9.30
C ASN A 87 2.17 -21.76 -9.91
N TYR A 88 2.16 -22.58 -10.95
CA TYR A 88 3.32 -23.04 -11.68
C TYR A 88 2.94 -23.25 -13.15
N LEU A 89 3.83 -22.84 -14.05
CA LEU A 89 3.71 -23.11 -15.48
C LEU A 89 4.90 -23.96 -15.93
N PRO A 90 4.67 -25.17 -16.45
CA PRO A 90 5.77 -25.97 -16.96
C PRO A 90 6.39 -25.30 -18.21
N PRO A 91 7.68 -25.56 -18.46
CA PRO A 91 8.29 -25.22 -19.74
C PRO A 91 7.51 -25.88 -20.88
N ARG A 92 7.21 -25.14 -21.96
CA ARG A 92 6.48 -25.64 -23.15
C ARG A 92 5.09 -26.21 -22.85
N HIS A 93 4.17 -25.38 -22.35
CA HIS A 93 2.75 -25.70 -22.14
C HIS A 93 1.89 -25.23 -23.33
N ASP A 94 0.63 -25.66 -23.47
CA ASP A 94 -0.24 -25.28 -24.61
C ASP A 94 -0.86 -23.87 -24.52
N GLY A 95 -0.29 -23.04 -23.65
CA GLY A 95 -0.84 -21.76 -23.24
C GLY A 95 -2.00 -21.92 -22.24
N THR A 96 -2.08 -21.00 -21.27
CA THR A 96 -3.10 -21.06 -20.22
C THR A 96 -3.41 -19.70 -19.65
N TRP A 97 -4.60 -19.55 -19.09
CA TRP A 97 -4.98 -18.36 -18.36
C TRP A 97 -4.46 -18.45 -16.93
N VAL A 98 -3.73 -17.43 -16.52
CA VAL A 98 -3.27 -17.24 -15.15
C VAL A 98 -4.10 -16.13 -14.51
N ASN A 99 -4.69 -16.44 -13.35
CA ASN A 99 -5.32 -15.47 -12.46
C ASN A 99 -4.43 -15.30 -11.22
N CYS A 100 -3.95 -14.10 -10.96
CA CYS A 100 -3.25 -13.74 -9.74
C CYS A 100 -4.09 -12.79 -8.89
N ARG A 101 -4.07 -12.99 -7.57
CA ARG A 101 -4.72 -12.13 -6.58
C ARG A 101 -3.73 -11.83 -5.48
N SER A 102 -3.55 -10.55 -5.17
CA SER A 102 -2.63 -10.08 -4.15
C SER A 102 -3.37 -9.27 -3.10
N GLU A 103 -2.96 -9.43 -1.85
CA GLU A 103 -3.30 -8.54 -0.75
C GLU A 103 -2.01 -7.97 -0.18
N CYS A 104 -1.86 -6.64 -0.22
CA CYS A 104 -0.68 -5.95 0.30
C CYS A 104 -1.06 -5.12 1.52
N ARG A 105 -0.35 -5.32 2.62
CA ARG A 105 -0.47 -4.53 3.84
C ARG A 105 0.54 -3.41 3.83
N MET A 106 0.13 -2.22 4.25
CA MET A 106 0.98 -1.04 4.30
C MET A 106 0.71 -0.28 5.60
N ASP A 107 1.77 0.23 6.24
CA ASP A 107 1.60 1.13 7.36
C ASP A 107 1.42 2.57 6.87
N CYS A 108 0.45 3.28 7.45
CA CYS A 108 0.18 4.68 7.21
C CYS A 108 0.44 5.48 8.49
N GLU A 109 0.94 6.69 8.31
CA GLU A 109 1.11 7.68 9.36
C GLU A 109 0.00 8.74 9.22
N VAL A 110 -0.93 8.78 10.16
CA VAL A 110 -2.12 9.65 10.13
C VAL A 110 -1.97 10.74 11.20
N GLN A 111 -2.30 11.98 10.84
CA GLN A 111 -2.30 13.14 11.75
C GLN A 111 -3.71 13.37 12.32
#